data_AF-A0A951XCY2-F1
#
_entry.id   AF-A0A951XCY2-F1
#
_cell.length_a   1.000
_cell.length_b   1.000
_cell.length_c   1.000
_cell.angle_alpha   90.00
_cell.angle_beta   90.00
_cell.angle_gamma   90.00
#
_symmetry.space_group_name_H-M   'P 1'
#
loop_
_entity.id
_entity.type
_entity.pdbx_description
1 polymer ?
#
loop_
_entity_poly.entity_id
_entity_poly.type
_entity_poly.pdbx_seq_one_letter_code
_entity_poly.pdbx_strand_id
1 'polypeptide(L)'
;MGKLKVLLPTLSLFVLINGILLILIDFLIKNEFNITILFAGNFFIFCLSVISLMIHRGGARAGSVHMFVRYFYLSSVIKIMLVLLVVLVYALTADKINRPSVIACMLFYLAYAVLEVTVLIRKKKTDG
;
A
#
# COMPACT_ATOMS: atom_id res chain seq x y z
N MET A 1 -16.78 15.11 -10.61
CA MET A 1 -16.06 14.09 -11.41
C MET A 1 -14.66 13.67 -10.89
N GLY A 2 -14.20 14.06 -9.68
CA GLY A 2 -12.80 13.87 -9.25
C GLY A 2 -12.47 12.70 -8.29
N LYS A 3 -13.39 11.76 -8.03
CA LYS A 3 -13.20 10.70 -7.01
C LYS A 3 -12.40 9.48 -7.53
N LEU A 4 -12.67 9.03 -8.76
CA LEU A 4 -12.04 7.84 -9.34
C LEU A 4 -10.60 8.06 -9.82
N LYS A 5 -10.26 9.26 -10.35
CA LYS A 5 -8.92 9.52 -10.92
C LYS A 5 -7.78 9.36 -9.92
N VAL A 6 -8.03 9.64 -8.64
CA VAL A 6 -7.02 9.51 -7.56
C VAL A 6 -6.87 8.05 -7.10
N LEU A 7 -7.95 7.26 -7.18
CA LEU A 7 -7.93 5.83 -6.82
C LEU A 7 -7.41 4.96 -7.97
N LEU A 8 -7.52 5.44 -9.22
CA LEU A 8 -7.11 4.73 -10.43
C LEU A 8 -5.68 4.17 -10.37
N PRO A 9 -4.64 4.95 -10.02
CA PRO A 9 -3.27 4.42 -10.00
C PRO A 9 -3.06 3.36 -8.91
N THR A 10 -3.67 3.52 -7.73
CA THR A 10 -3.61 2.52 -6.66
C THR A 10 -4.35 1.23 -7.03
N LEU A 11 -5.52 1.35 -7.67
CA LEU A 11 -6.28 0.21 -8.18
C LEU A 11 -5.55 -0.49 -9.32
N SER A 12 -4.94 0.26 -10.23
CA SER A 12 -4.14 -0.28 -11.32
C SER A 12 -2.95 -1.09 -10.78
N LEU A 13 -2.27 -0.60 -9.74
CA LEU A 13 -1.18 -1.34 -9.11
C LEU A 13 -1.68 -2.62 -8.42
N PHE A 14 -2.83 -2.57 -7.75
CA PHE A 14 -3.46 -3.75 -7.15
C PHE A 14 -3.74 -4.83 -8.20
N VAL A 15 -4.40 -4.47 -9.30
CA VAL A 15 -4.71 -5.42 -10.38
C VAL A 15 -3.42 -5.95 -11.01
N LEU A 16 -2.42 -5.09 -11.22
CA LEU A 16 -1.14 -5.48 -11.80
C LEU A 16 -0.37 -6.47 -10.92
N ILE A 17 -0.28 -6.23 -9.61
CA ILE A 17 0.38 -7.15 -8.67
C ILE A 17 -0.37 -8.48 -8.62
N ASN A 18 -1.71 -8.48 -8.54
CA ASN A 18 -2.49 -9.73 -8.57
C ASN A 18 -2.30 -10.48 -9.89
N GLY A 19 -2.28 -9.78 -11.02
CA GLY A 19 -2.02 -10.38 -12.34
C GLY A 19 -0.66 -11.05 -12.40
N ILE A 20 0.40 -10.38 -11.92
CA ILE A 20 1.75 -10.94 -11.83
C ILE A 20 1.77 -12.16 -10.90
N LEU A 21 1.14 -12.08 -9.72
CA LEU A 21 1.07 -13.18 -8.76
C LEU A 21 0.36 -14.41 -9.35
N LEU A 22 -0.70 -14.22 -10.14
CA LEU A 22 -1.40 -15.30 -10.83
C LEU A 22 -0.54 -15.96 -11.90
N ILE A 23 0.20 -15.17 -12.70
CA ILE A 23 1.09 -15.70 -13.74
C ILE A 23 2.27 -16.45 -13.13
N LEU A 24 2.81 -15.96 -12.00
CA LEU A 24 3.97 -16.54 -11.32
C LEU A 24 3.59 -17.59 -10.26
N ILE A 25 2.33 -18.00 -10.15
CA ILE A 25 1.86 -18.82 -9.03
C ILE A 25 2.63 -20.14 -8.89
N ASP A 26 2.89 -20.84 -9.99
CA ASP A 26 3.63 -22.10 -9.99
C ASP A 26 5.10 -21.90 -9.59
N PHE A 27 5.70 -20.79 -10.03
CA PHE A 27 7.06 -20.42 -9.65
C PHE A 27 7.13 -20.08 -8.15
N LEU A 28 6.15 -19.35 -7.63
CA LEU A 28 6.07 -18.97 -6.22
C LEU A 28 5.91 -20.20 -5.32
N ILE A 29 5.00 -21.12 -5.66
CA ILE A 29 4.81 -22.37 -4.90
C ILE A 29 6.09 -23.21 -4.89
N LYS A 30 6.78 -23.32 -6.04
CA LYS A 30 8.07 -24.04 -6.13
C LYS A 30 9.18 -23.43 -5.26
N ASN A 31 9.14 -22.12 -5.02
CA ASN A 31 10.10 -21.40 -4.18
C ASN A 31 9.60 -21.22 -2.73
N GLU A 32 8.71 -22.10 -2.26
CA GLU A 32 8.16 -22.12 -0.90
C GLU A 32 7.37 -20.86 -0.50
N PHE A 33 6.89 -20.05 -1.45
CA PHE A 33 6.02 -18.92 -1.12
C PHE A 33 4.62 -19.39 -0.72
N ASN A 34 4.07 -18.75 0.31
CA ASN A 34 2.70 -18.93 0.71
C ASN A 34 1.83 -17.92 -0.03
N ILE A 35 1.08 -18.45 -1.00
CA ILE A 35 0.21 -17.69 -1.88
C ILE A 35 -0.86 -16.92 -1.09
N THR A 36 -1.44 -17.55 -0.05
CA THR A 36 -2.45 -16.90 0.81
C THR A 36 -1.91 -15.64 1.45
N ILE A 37 -0.66 -15.65 1.92
CA ILE A 37 -0.01 -14.49 2.54
C ILE A 37 0.24 -13.39 1.52
N LEU A 38 0.68 -13.73 0.30
CA LEU A 38 0.92 -12.75 -0.75
C LEU A 38 -0.35 -12.02 -1.18
N PHE A 39 -1.44 -12.77 -1.40
CA PHE A 39 -2.74 -12.19 -1.76
C PHE A 39 -3.34 -11.39 -0.61
N ALA A 40 -3.36 -11.94 0.61
CA ALA A 40 -3.89 -11.25 1.79
C ALA A 40 -3.07 -9.98 2.11
N GLY A 41 -1.74 -10.05 2.01
CA GLY A 41 -0.83 -8.93 2.20
C GLY A 41 -1.05 -7.82 1.18
N ASN A 42 -1.11 -8.16 -0.12
CA ASN A 42 -1.41 -7.19 -1.17
C ASN A 42 -2.79 -6.53 -0.97
N PHE A 43 -3.81 -7.31 -0.61
CA PHE A 43 -5.15 -6.77 -0.31
C PHE A 43 -5.12 -5.81 0.89
N PHE A 44 -4.44 -6.19 1.98
CA PHE A 44 -4.29 -5.32 3.14
C PHE A 44 -3.59 -4.00 2.81
N ILE A 45 -2.48 -4.04 2.07
CA ILE A 45 -1.72 -2.84 1.66
C ILE A 45 -2.56 -1.96 0.73
N PHE A 46 -3.37 -2.56 -0.14
CA PHE A 46 -4.34 -1.84 -0.98
C PHE A 46 -5.36 -1.09 -0.11
N CYS A 47 -5.98 -1.76 0.86
CA CYS A 47 -6.92 -1.12 1.81
C CYS A 47 -6.25 0.04 2.56
N LEU A 48 -5.03 -0.14 3.06
CA LEU A 48 -4.26 0.92 3.71
C LEU A 48 -4.02 2.13 2.79
N SER A 49 -3.72 1.87 1.52
CA SER A 49 -3.51 2.92 0.53
C SER A 49 -4.80 3.69 0.26
N VAL A 50 -5.94 3.02 0.18
CA VAL A 50 -7.25 3.66 0.04
C VAL A 50 -7.56 4.56 1.25
N ILE A 51 -7.34 4.07 2.47
CA ILE A 51 -7.57 4.84 3.71
C ILE A 51 -6.68 6.09 3.74
N SER A 52 -5.40 5.96 3.40
CA SER A 52 -4.47 7.09 3.35
C SER A 52 -4.87 8.15 2.32
N LEU A 53 -5.34 7.73 1.14
CA LEU A 53 -5.88 8.66 0.16
C LEU A 53 -7.11 9.41 0.70
N MET A 54 -7.92 8.79 1.57
CA MET A 54 -9.03 9.48 2.25
C MET A 54 -8.53 10.51 3.27
N ILE A 55 -7.49 10.18 4.04
CA ILE A 55 -6.87 11.10 5.02
C ILE A 55 -6.26 12.32 4.30
N HIS A 56 -5.51 12.09 3.22
CA HIS A 56 -4.90 13.18 2.43
C HIS A 56 -5.93 14.15 1.83
N ARG A 57 -7.16 13.70 1.57
CA ARG A 57 -8.25 14.59 1.11
C ARG A 57 -8.67 15.60 2.17
N GLY A 58 -8.63 15.24 3.45
CA GLY A 58 -8.89 16.16 4.56
C GLY A 58 -7.86 17.29 4.60
N GLY A 59 -6.59 16.96 4.35
CA GLY A 59 -5.49 17.93 4.32
C GLY A 59 -5.46 18.86 3.11
N ALA A 60 -5.84 18.37 1.92
CA ALA A 60 -5.81 19.15 0.69
C ALA A 60 -6.86 20.29 0.62
N ARG A 61 -7.88 20.28 1.49
CA ARG A 61 -8.82 21.41 1.63
C ARG A 61 -8.26 22.56 2.46
N ALA A 62 -7.19 22.30 3.21
CA ALA A 62 -6.60 23.24 4.13
C ALA A 62 -5.46 23.92 3.37
N GLY A 63 -5.71 25.10 2.80
CA GLY A 63 -4.91 25.76 1.74
C GLY A 63 -3.46 26.17 2.06
N SER A 64 -2.78 25.54 3.04
CA SER A 64 -1.38 25.81 3.38
C SER A 64 -0.47 24.60 3.16
N VAL A 65 0.71 24.83 2.59
CA VAL A 65 1.75 23.82 2.35
C VAL A 65 2.14 23.08 3.64
N HIS A 66 2.12 23.78 4.78
CA HIS A 66 2.46 23.22 6.08
C HIS A 66 1.43 22.17 6.55
N MET A 67 0.13 22.40 6.30
CA MET A 67 -0.89 21.41 6.62
C MET A 67 -0.79 20.17 5.73
N PHE A 68 -0.54 20.35 4.43
CA PHE A 68 -0.34 19.22 3.52
C PHE A 68 0.77 18.26 4.00
N VAL A 69 1.93 18.80 4.39
CA VAL A 69 3.05 17.99 4.91
C VAL A 69 2.67 17.28 6.22
N ARG A 70 1.96 17.97 7.13
CA ARG A 70 1.50 17.37 8.40
C ARG A 70 0.58 16.16 8.17
N TYR A 71 -0.39 16.26 7.26
CA TYR A 71 -1.28 15.13 6.94
C TYR A 71 -0.53 13.99 6.24
N PHE A 72 0.49 14.28 5.44
CA PHE A 72 1.37 13.27 4.85
C PHE A 72 2.14 12.45 5.90
N TYR A 73 2.78 13.13 6.85
CA TYR A 73 3.46 12.45 7.95
C TYR A 73 2.49 11.64 8.79
N LEU A 74 1.32 12.20 9.13
CA LEU A 74 0.31 11.51 9.92
C LEU A 74 -0.15 10.22 9.22
N SER A 75 -0.46 10.30 7.93
CA SER A 75 -0.90 9.14 7.15
C SER A 75 0.20 8.07 7.03
N SER A 76 1.44 8.49 6.77
CA SER A 76 2.58 7.58 6.65
C SER A 76 2.90 6.86 7.96
N VAL A 77 2.86 7.56 9.09
CA VAL A 77 3.07 6.96 10.42
C VAL A 77 1.97 5.96 10.74
N ILE A 78 0.70 6.31 10.49
CA ILE A 78 -0.43 5.38 10.69
C ILE A 78 -0.25 4.12 9.85
N LYS A 79 0.17 4.23 8.58
CA LYS A 79 0.46 3.07 7.74
C LYS A 79 1.55 2.19 8.32
N ILE A 80 2.68 2.76 8.73
CA ILE A 80 3.79 1.98 9.29
C ILE A 80 3.34 1.25 10.56
N MET A 81 2.57 1.91 11.43
CA MET A 81 2.02 1.29 12.64
C MET A 81 1.06 0.13 12.32
N LEU A 82 0.16 0.30 11.34
CA LEU A 82 -0.78 -0.74 10.94
C LEU A 82 -0.08 -1.92 10.27
N VAL A 83 0.93 -1.67 9.42
CA VAL A 83 1.77 -2.73 8.82
C VAL A 83 2.51 -3.48 9.92
N LEU A 84 3.12 -2.77 10.88
CA LEU A 84 3.81 -3.38 12.01
C LEU A 84 2.86 -4.27 12.81
N LEU A 85 1.65 -3.78 13.13
CA LEU A 85 0.64 -4.53 13.86
C LEU A 85 0.25 -5.81 13.11
N VAL A 86 0.02 -5.75 11.80
CA VAL A 86 -0.31 -6.95 11.01
C VAL A 86 0.84 -7.94 10.97
N VAL A 87 2.08 -7.47 10.81
CA VAL A 87 3.26 -8.34 10.84
C VAL A 87 3.41 -9.01 12.21
N LEU A 88 3.17 -8.27 13.31
CA LEU A 88 3.21 -8.82 14.67
C LEU A 88 2.10 -9.85 14.89
N VAL A 89 0.86 -9.56 14.51
CA VAL A 89 -0.25 -10.51 14.61
C VAL A 89 0.09 -11.78 13.83
N TYR A 90 0.55 -11.65 12.59
CA TYR A 90 0.96 -12.79 11.77
C TYR A 90 2.08 -13.60 12.42
N ALA A 91 3.12 -12.95 12.95
CA ALA A 91 4.23 -13.61 13.64
C ALA A 91 3.79 -14.36 14.91
N LEU A 92 2.74 -13.90 15.60
CA LEU A 92 2.19 -14.56 16.80
C LEU A 92 1.23 -15.70 16.47
N THR A 93 0.49 -15.61 15.36
CA THR A 93 -0.52 -16.61 14.99
C THR A 93 -0.01 -17.71 14.06
N ALA A 94 1.11 -17.49 13.37
CA ALA A 94 1.62 -18.45 12.40
C ALA A 94 2.51 -19.50 13.06
N ASP A 95 2.17 -20.77 12.90
CA ASP A 95 3.00 -21.90 13.35
C ASP A 95 4.41 -21.91 12.72
N LYS A 96 4.50 -21.45 11.46
CA LYS A 96 5.77 -21.29 10.74
C LYS A 96 5.77 -20.03 9.91
N ILE A 97 6.67 -19.11 10.24
CA ILE A 97 6.81 -17.83 9.53
C ILE A 97 7.41 -18.08 8.14
N ASN A 98 6.59 -17.86 7.11
CA ASN A 98 7.05 -17.83 5.72
C ASN A 98 7.78 -16.52 5.40
N ARG A 99 9.10 -16.50 5.66
CA ARG A 99 9.98 -15.35 5.41
C ARG A 99 9.93 -14.82 3.97
N PRO A 100 10.01 -15.65 2.90
CA PRO A 100 10.02 -15.11 1.54
C PRO A 100 8.71 -14.37 1.20
N SER A 101 7.57 -14.86 1.69
CA SER A 101 6.27 -14.20 1.47
C SER A 101 6.17 -12.86 2.20
N VAL A 102 6.66 -12.78 3.44
CA VAL A 102 6.68 -11.53 4.20
C VAL A 102 7.58 -10.49 3.53
N ILE A 103 8.76 -10.89 3.04
CA ILE A 103 9.68 -10.00 2.32
C ILE A 103 9.04 -9.50 1.02
N ALA A 104 8.35 -10.36 0.27
CA ALA A 104 7.61 -9.94 -0.91
C ALA A 104 6.47 -8.95 -0.57
N CYS A 105 5.75 -9.15 0.54
CA CYS A 105 4.77 -8.18 1.02
C CYS A 105 5.40 -6.82 1.37
N MET A 106 6.64 -6.78 1.87
CA MET A 106 7.37 -5.52 2.07
C MET A 106 7.70 -4.83 0.75
N LEU A 107 8.07 -5.58 -0.29
CA LEU A 107 8.25 -5.04 -1.64
C LEU A 107 6.96 -4.45 -2.20
N PHE A 108 5.82 -5.11 -2.00
CA PHE A 108 4.52 -4.56 -2.37
C PHE A 108 4.27 -3.24 -1.64
N TYR A 109 4.47 -3.20 -0.32
CA TYR A 109 4.32 -1.97 0.47
C TYR A 109 5.14 -0.81 -0.10
N LEU A 110 6.41 -1.04 -0.43
CA LEU A 110 7.27 -0.02 -1.04
C LEU A 110 6.72 0.46 -2.39
N ALA A 111 6.25 -0.45 -3.25
CA ALA A 111 5.65 -0.07 -4.53
C ALA A 111 4.42 0.84 -4.36
N TYR A 112 3.54 0.51 -3.40
CA TYR A 112 2.40 1.36 -3.08
C TYR A 112 2.82 2.72 -2.50
N ALA A 113 3.83 2.75 -1.62
CA ALA A 113 4.34 3.98 -1.03
C ALA A 113 4.95 4.93 -2.07
N VAL A 114 5.78 4.41 -2.97
CA VAL A 114 6.37 5.20 -4.08
C VAL A 114 5.29 5.74 -4.99
N LEU A 115 4.28 4.93 -5.33
CA LEU A 115 3.16 5.36 -6.15
C LEU A 115 2.38 6.48 -5.49
N GLU A 116 2.08 6.35 -4.20
CA GLU A 116 1.35 7.35 -3.44
C GLU A 116 2.10 8.69 -3.39
N VAL A 117 3.39 8.68 -3.04
CA VAL A 117 4.23 9.88 -3.04
C VAL A 117 4.25 10.52 -4.43
N THR A 118 4.39 9.72 -5.48
CA THR A 118 4.39 10.21 -6.88
C THR A 118 3.07 10.90 -7.24
N VAL A 119 1.94 10.30 -6.88
CA VAL A 119 0.60 10.86 -7.13
C VAL A 119 0.40 12.17 -6.37
N LEU A 120 0.85 12.23 -5.12
CA LEU A 120 0.77 13.42 -4.27
C LEU A 120 1.62 14.59 -4.81
N ILE A 121 2.87 14.31 -5.21
CA ILE A 121 3.76 15.32 -5.78
C ILE A 121 3.20 15.86 -7.11
N ARG A 122 2.74 14.98 -8.00
CA ARG A 122 2.15 15.40 -9.29
C ARG A 122 0.94 16.30 -9.09
N LYS A 123 0.08 15.98 -8.12
CA LYS A 123 -1.11 16.77 -7.84
C LYS A 123 -0.77 18.18 -7.36
N LYS A 124 0.23 18.33 -6.48
CA LYS A 124 0.71 19.64 -6.02
C LYS A 124 1.20 20.52 -7.17
N LYS A 125 1.86 19.95 -8.18
CA LYS A 125 2.38 20.70 -9.34
C LYS A 125 1.28 21.18 -10.30
N THR A 126 0.11 20.56 -10.31
CA THR A 126 -1.02 20.96 -11.17
C THR A 126 -1.93 21.99 -10.51
N ASP A 127 -1.96 22.04 -9.17
CA ASP A 127 -2.80 22.94 -8.38
C ASP A 127 -2.06 24.22 -7.91
N GLY A 128 -0.80 24.42 -8.28
CA GLY A 128 0.02 25.60 -7.97
C GLY A 128 0.68 26.17 -9.21
#